data_AF-A0A6V8CTL1-F1
#
_entry.id   AF-A0A6V8CTL1-F1
#
_cell.length_a   1.000
_cell.length_b   1.000
_cell.length_c   1.000
_cell.angle_alpha   90.00
_cell.angle_beta   90.00
_cell.angle_gamma   90.00
#
_symmetry.space_group_name_H-M   'P 1'
#
loop_
_entity.id
_entity.type
_entity.pdbx_description
1 polymer ?
#
loop_
_entity_poly.entity_id
_entity_poly.type
_entity_poly.pdbx_seq_one_letter_code
_entity_poly.pdbx_strand_id
1 'polypeptide(L)'
;MYSLLVVLDVWPEASALPGEVTNWCERAAEGLILEPVNTVTNLAFVIVGLLILHRADLQKISEVNSFTRSKSMSTVYAGSVMAIGLGSFAMHGTKTQIGSYLDWGGMLVFIFFPPLYRLKDFLGWSDDALFRNHIILSILVLGLELLQNSDGILGVGDGLRRFGWFNGFVWAVMIGFWIILEIRIGLERTDFSSNLRLVIMSAPPIALALLTYAYSHPWEIYLLCAMFVLISVLINDLETPRIERDSQKWVLLGTSSFILGMLVWPYGKEGSNYCNPDSILQIHGLWHLLCAFATWCFYIHFMSERIIQSDDEE
;
A
#
# COMPACT_ATOMS: atom_id res chain seq x y z
N MET A 1 2.44 30.43 11.58
CA MET A 1 3.86 30.05 11.72
C MET A 1 4.16 29.50 13.12
N TYR A 2 3.77 30.21 14.19
CA TYR A 2 3.88 29.72 15.58
C TYR A 2 3.20 28.35 15.81
N SER A 3 2.01 28.14 15.23
CA SER A 3 1.26 26.87 15.34
C SER A 3 1.93 25.69 14.62
N LEU A 4 2.70 25.94 13.56
CA LEU A 4 3.37 24.90 12.78
C LEU A 4 4.68 24.47 13.45
N LEU A 5 5.41 25.43 14.03
CA LEU A 5 6.60 25.17 14.83
C LEU A 5 6.23 24.41 16.11
N VAL A 6 5.11 24.73 16.77
CA VAL A 6 4.61 23.94 17.90
C VAL A 6 4.29 22.50 17.47
N VAL A 7 3.70 22.27 16.30
CA VAL A 7 3.44 20.90 15.80
C VAL A 7 4.74 20.13 15.49
N LEU A 8 5.80 20.82 15.05
CA LEU A 8 7.11 20.21 14.78
C LEU A 8 7.93 19.97 16.06
N ASP A 9 7.80 20.81 17.09
CA ASP A 9 8.45 20.72 18.41
C ASP A 9 7.74 19.72 19.36
N VAL A 10 6.66 19.09 18.86
CA VAL A 10 5.73 18.23 19.60
C VAL A 10 6.03 16.73 19.40
N TRP A 11 6.75 16.40 18.34
CA TRP A 11 7.10 15.03 18.00
C TRP A 11 8.49 14.76 18.54
N PRO A 12 8.68 13.81 19.49
CA PRO A 12 10.00 13.55 20.05
C PRO A 12 10.98 13.20 18.92
N GLU A 13 12.23 13.64 19.07
CA GLU A 13 13.28 13.20 18.16
C GLU A 13 13.44 11.68 18.31
N ALA A 14 13.11 10.94 17.26
CA ALA A 14 13.73 9.65 17.06
C ALA A 14 15.05 9.95 16.34
N SER A 15 16.14 9.90 17.10
CA SER A 15 17.48 10.01 16.53
C SER A 15 18.15 8.64 16.67
N ALA A 16 18.57 8.07 15.54
CA ALA A 16 19.68 7.14 15.56
C ALA A 16 20.94 7.99 15.73
N LEU A 17 21.79 7.65 16.68
CA LEU A 17 23.05 8.40 16.83
C LEU A 17 23.95 8.05 15.63
N PRO A 18 24.68 9.03 15.06
CA PRO A 18 25.64 8.75 14.01
C PRO A 18 26.59 7.61 14.41
N GLY A 19 26.80 6.66 13.51
CA GLY A 19 27.60 5.46 13.71
C GLY A 19 26.84 4.23 14.21
N GLU A 20 25.62 4.39 14.73
CA GLU A 20 24.77 3.26 15.13
C GLU A 20 24.16 2.55 13.93
N VAL A 21 23.94 1.24 14.06
CA VAL A 21 23.18 0.46 13.08
C VAL A 21 21.70 0.74 13.31
N THR A 22 20.99 1.19 12.29
CA THR A 22 19.54 1.43 12.44
C THR A 22 18.76 0.12 12.39
N ASN A 23 17.48 0.18 12.78
CA ASN A 23 16.51 -0.91 12.62
C ASN A 23 16.44 -1.48 11.19
N TRP A 24 16.82 -0.70 10.17
CA TRP A 24 16.79 -1.08 8.75
C TRP A 24 18.19 -1.41 8.21
N CYS A 25 19.06 -1.87 9.12
CA CYS A 25 20.42 -2.32 8.89
C CYS A 25 21.43 -1.23 8.50
N GLU A 26 21.04 -0.18 7.79
CA GLU A 26 21.98 0.84 7.35
C GLU A 26 22.61 1.59 8.54
N ARG A 27 23.93 1.82 8.50
CA ARG A 27 24.60 2.61 9.54
C ARG A 27 24.19 4.08 9.40
N ALA A 28 23.78 4.70 10.50
CA ALA A 28 23.48 6.12 10.54
C ALA A 28 24.72 6.96 10.17
N ALA A 29 24.64 7.68 9.07
CA ALA A 29 25.69 8.57 8.59
C ALA A 29 25.70 9.90 9.38
N GLU A 30 26.83 10.59 9.33
CA GLU A 30 26.91 11.99 9.76
C GLU A 30 26.26 12.90 8.71
N GLY A 31 25.46 13.88 9.14
CA GLY A 31 24.88 14.91 8.27
C GLY A 31 23.35 14.92 8.23
N LEU A 32 22.79 15.40 7.11
CA LEU A 32 21.35 15.63 6.96
C LEU A 32 20.54 14.38 6.60
N ILE A 33 21.19 13.37 6.02
CA ILE A 33 20.57 12.11 5.60
C ILE A 33 21.23 10.99 6.40
N LEU A 34 20.49 10.44 7.36
CA LEU A 34 21.00 9.43 8.29
C LEU A 34 21.13 8.05 7.62
N GLU A 35 20.21 7.66 6.74
CA GLU A 35 20.30 6.40 5.98
C GLU A 35 20.40 6.69 4.47
N PRO A 36 21.57 7.06 3.91
CA PRO A 36 21.72 7.49 2.53
C PRO A 36 21.10 6.57 1.47
N VAL A 37 21.36 5.27 1.54
CA VAL A 37 20.91 4.28 0.56
C VAL A 37 19.40 4.05 0.68
N ASN A 38 18.90 3.79 1.88
CA ASN A 38 17.47 3.60 2.13
C ASN A 38 16.67 4.86 1.82
N THR A 39 17.24 6.05 2.03
CA THR A 39 16.62 7.33 1.65
C THR A 39 16.55 7.50 0.14
N VAL A 40 17.66 7.32 -0.59
CA VAL A 40 17.70 7.54 -2.04
C VAL A 40 16.88 6.52 -2.82
N THR A 41 16.84 5.27 -2.38
CA THR A 41 16.05 4.22 -3.05
C THR A 41 14.55 4.52 -3.08
N ASN A 42 14.04 5.33 -2.15
CA ASN A 42 12.65 5.79 -2.15
C ASN A 42 12.30 6.77 -3.28
N LEU A 43 13.31 7.39 -3.93
CA LEU A 43 13.09 8.19 -5.15
C LEU A 43 12.55 7.33 -6.30
N ALA A 44 12.67 6.00 -6.26
CA ALA A 44 12.06 5.11 -7.25
C ALA A 44 10.53 5.28 -7.30
N PHE A 45 9.86 5.42 -6.16
CA PHE A 45 8.41 5.69 -6.11
C PHE A 45 8.07 7.05 -6.72
N VAL A 46 8.89 8.08 -6.44
CA VAL A 46 8.72 9.42 -7.01
C VAL A 46 8.84 9.37 -8.53
N ILE A 47 9.88 8.69 -9.04
CA ILE A 47 10.08 8.48 -10.48
C ILE A 47 8.89 7.75 -11.09
N VAL A 48 8.42 6.66 -10.48
CA VAL A 48 7.25 5.91 -10.95
C VAL A 48 6.01 6.81 -11.02
N GLY A 49 5.74 7.60 -9.97
CA GLY A 49 4.63 8.54 -9.97
C GLY A 49 4.73 9.59 -11.09
N LEU A 50 5.91 10.17 -11.29
CA LEU A 50 6.15 11.12 -12.39
C LEU A 50 5.96 10.47 -13.78
N LEU A 51 6.41 9.22 -13.96
CA LEU A 51 6.18 8.46 -15.20
C LEU A 51 4.69 8.19 -15.44
N ILE A 52 3.93 7.91 -14.38
CA ILE A 52 2.47 7.74 -14.44
C ILE A 52 1.80 9.04 -14.87
N LEU A 53 2.16 10.17 -14.24
CA LEU A 53 1.61 11.49 -14.59
C LEU A 53 1.94 11.87 -16.03
N HIS A 54 3.18 11.67 -16.46
CA HIS A 54 3.60 11.92 -17.83
C HIS A 54 2.79 11.08 -18.83
N ARG A 55 2.59 9.79 -18.54
CA ARG A 55 1.81 8.91 -19.41
C ARG A 55 0.33 9.29 -19.42
N ALA A 56 -0.24 9.64 -18.27
CA ALA A 56 -1.61 10.10 -18.14
C ALA A 56 -1.86 11.39 -18.94
N ASP A 57 -0.84 12.26 -19.07
CA ASP A 57 -0.97 13.47 -19.88
C ASP A 57 -1.02 13.18 -21.39
N LEU A 58 -0.21 12.22 -21.84
CA LEU A 58 -0.14 11.77 -23.23
C LEU A 58 -1.32 10.87 -23.65
N GLN A 59 -2.01 10.27 -22.68
CA GLN A 59 -3.05 9.30 -22.94
C GLN A 59 -4.35 9.97 -23.44
N LYS A 60 -4.97 9.36 -24.45
CA LYS A 60 -6.33 9.70 -24.87
C LYS A 60 -7.34 9.12 -23.88
N ILE A 61 -8.32 9.93 -23.52
CA ILE A 61 -9.46 9.49 -22.70
C ILE A 61 -10.17 8.33 -23.42
N SER A 62 -10.44 7.27 -22.68
CA SER A 62 -11.12 6.07 -23.19
C SER A 62 -12.49 5.93 -22.55
N GLU A 63 -13.53 5.76 -23.36
CA GLU A 63 -14.88 5.47 -22.85
C GLU A 63 -15.01 4.02 -22.38
N VAL A 64 -14.17 3.11 -22.86
CA VAL A 64 -14.24 1.67 -22.53
C VAL A 64 -13.38 1.27 -21.34
N ASN A 65 -12.70 2.21 -20.66
CA ASN A 65 -11.87 1.88 -19.48
C ASN A 65 -12.12 2.87 -18.33
N SER A 66 -12.68 2.38 -17.22
CA SER A 66 -13.04 3.15 -16.01
C SER A 66 -11.88 4.00 -15.48
N PHE A 67 -10.66 3.45 -15.49
CA PHE A 67 -9.45 4.11 -15.00
C PHE A 67 -8.99 5.29 -15.86
N THR A 68 -9.35 5.29 -17.15
CA THR A 68 -8.82 6.22 -18.16
C THR A 68 -9.90 7.08 -18.82
N ARG A 69 -11.13 6.99 -18.28
CA ARG A 69 -12.23 7.94 -18.55
C ARG A 69 -11.90 9.36 -18.09
N SER A 70 -10.98 9.52 -17.14
CA SER A 70 -10.47 10.82 -16.70
C SER A 70 -8.98 10.74 -16.32
N LYS A 71 -8.28 11.88 -16.37
CA LYS A 71 -6.91 11.99 -15.86
C LYS A 71 -6.83 11.93 -14.32
N SER A 72 -7.97 12.15 -13.63
CA SER A 72 -8.04 12.23 -12.17
C SER A 72 -7.65 10.91 -11.50
N MET A 73 -8.08 9.78 -12.05
CA MET A 73 -7.79 8.45 -11.49
C MET A 73 -6.28 8.16 -11.48
N SER A 74 -5.61 8.42 -12.61
CA SER A 74 -4.16 8.31 -12.73
C SER A 74 -3.44 9.32 -11.83
N THR A 75 -3.97 10.53 -11.67
CA THR A 75 -3.38 11.58 -10.84
C THR A 75 -3.41 11.20 -9.36
N VAL A 76 -4.56 10.72 -8.85
CA VAL A 76 -4.70 10.26 -7.45
C VAL A 76 -3.84 9.03 -7.19
N TYR A 77 -3.80 8.08 -8.13
CA TYR A 77 -2.91 6.92 -8.03
C TYR A 77 -1.44 7.35 -7.95
N ALA A 78 -0.98 8.19 -8.88
CA ALA A 78 0.40 8.67 -8.92
C ALA A 78 0.76 9.47 -7.67
N GLY A 79 -0.13 10.36 -7.23
CA GLY A 79 0.06 11.14 -6.00
C GLY A 79 0.21 10.23 -4.78
N SER A 80 -0.60 9.18 -4.66
CA SER A 80 -0.48 8.19 -3.58
C SER A 80 0.83 7.40 -3.66
N VAL A 81 1.28 7.00 -4.87
CA VAL A 81 2.59 6.34 -5.05
C VAL A 81 3.74 7.26 -4.63
N MET A 82 3.69 8.54 -5.03
CA MET A 82 4.69 9.53 -4.61
C MET A 82 4.65 9.78 -3.11
N ALA A 83 3.47 9.71 -2.47
CA ALA A 83 3.33 9.85 -1.03
C ALA A 83 4.08 8.75 -0.26
N ILE A 84 4.06 7.49 -0.74
CA ILE A 84 4.93 6.42 -0.20
C ILE A 84 6.39 6.86 -0.25
N GLY A 85 6.87 7.24 -1.44
CA GLY A 85 8.27 7.61 -1.64
C GLY A 85 8.72 8.78 -0.78
N LEU A 86 7.93 9.86 -0.73
CA LEU A 86 8.26 11.06 0.03
C LEU A 86 8.21 10.82 1.54
N GLY A 87 7.23 10.06 2.02
CA GLY A 87 7.11 9.71 3.43
C GLY A 87 8.27 8.83 3.89
N SER A 88 8.58 7.79 3.13
CA SER A 88 9.67 6.87 3.43
C SER A 88 11.05 7.53 3.28
N PHE A 89 11.24 8.40 2.28
CA PHE A 89 12.43 9.25 2.16
C PHE A 89 12.62 10.11 3.41
N ALA A 90 11.55 10.74 3.91
CA ALA A 90 11.62 11.53 5.14
C ALA A 90 11.98 10.66 6.34
N MET A 91 11.33 9.50 6.50
CA MET A 91 11.61 8.57 7.61
C MET A 91 13.06 8.10 7.65
N HIS A 92 13.60 7.61 6.53
CA HIS A 92 14.99 7.16 6.47
C HIS A 92 16.00 8.30 6.55
N GLY A 93 15.66 9.45 5.97
CA GLY A 93 16.55 10.61 5.95
C GLY A 93 16.71 11.25 7.32
N THR A 94 15.61 11.47 8.03
CA THR A 94 15.60 12.22 9.29
C THR A 94 15.52 11.33 10.53
N LYS A 95 15.04 10.09 10.40
CA LYS A 95 14.67 9.17 11.49
C LYS A 95 13.65 9.71 12.47
N THR A 96 13.04 10.87 12.21
CA THR A 96 12.10 11.52 13.14
C THR A 96 10.76 10.81 13.16
N GLN A 97 10.02 10.99 14.26
CA GLN A 97 8.67 10.45 14.39
C GLN A 97 7.74 10.98 13.30
N ILE A 98 7.86 12.26 12.90
CA ILE A 98 7.05 12.80 11.79
C ILE A 98 7.40 12.13 10.46
N GLY A 99 8.66 11.72 10.27
CA GLY A 99 9.06 10.88 9.16
C GLY A 99 8.32 9.53 9.19
N SER A 100 8.32 8.84 10.34
CA SER A 100 7.57 7.58 10.52
C SER A 100 6.07 7.73 10.28
N TYR A 101 5.47 8.84 10.70
CA TYR A 101 4.08 9.19 10.40
C TYR A 101 3.82 9.33 8.91
N LEU A 102 4.70 10.03 8.19
CA LEU A 102 4.55 10.24 6.75
C LEU A 102 4.78 8.94 5.98
N ASP A 103 5.71 8.08 6.42
CA ASP A 103 5.96 6.75 5.83
C ASP A 103 4.72 5.84 5.92
N TRP A 104 4.21 5.60 7.14
CA TRP A 104 2.97 4.84 7.34
C TRP A 104 1.76 5.51 6.68
N GLY A 105 1.69 6.84 6.75
CA GLY A 105 0.62 7.62 6.13
C GLY A 105 0.59 7.45 4.62
N GLY A 106 1.73 7.58 3.94
CA GLY A 106 1.85 7.40 2.49
C GLY A 106 1.48 5.99 2.05
N MET A 107 1.93 4.99 2.81
CA MET A 107 1.51 3.60 2.67
C MET A 107 -0.02 3.46 2.76
N LEU A 108 -0.64 3.90 3.84
CA LEU A 108 -2.08 3.73 4.06
C LEU A 108 -2.94 4.47 3.03
N VAL A 109 -2.54 5.69 2.65
CA VAL A 109 -3.19 6.46 1.58
C VAL A 109 -3.16 5.68 0.26
N PHE A 110 -2.02 5.09 -0.11
CA PHE A 110 -1.93 4.29 -1.32
C PHE A 110 -2.81 3.05 -1.28
N ILE A 111 -2.74 2.25 -0.20
CA ILE A 111 -3.40 0.94 -0.20
C ILE A 111 -4.93 1.04 -0.20
N PHE A 112 -5.51 2.16 0.21
CA PHE A 112 -6.95 2.37 0.05
C PHE A 112 -7.38 2.48 -1.41
N PHE A 113 -6.52 2.95 -2.31
CA PHE A 113 -6.93 3.23 -3.68
C PHE A 113 -7.31 1.95 -4.48
N PRO A 114 -6.46 0.90 -4.59
CA PRO A 114 -6.77 -0.28 -5.39
C PRO A 114 -8.09 -1.00 -5.03
N PRO A 115 -8.37 -1.35 -3.75
CA PRO A 115 -9.63 -1.99 -3.40
C PRO A 115 -10.83 -1.06 -3.59
N LEU A 116 -10.71 0.25 -3.37
CA LEU A 116 -11.81 1.20 -3.62
C LEU A 116 -12.10 1.35 -5.11
N TYR A 117 -11.08 1.37 -5.96
CA TYR A 117 -11.24 1.34 -7.41
C TYR A 117 -12.00 0.11 -7.87
N ARG A 118 -11.71 -1.06 -7.29
CA ARG A 118 -12.49 -2.27 -7.58
C ARG A 118 -13.88 -2.28 -7.00
N LEU A 119 -14.02 -1.85 -5.77
CA LEU A 119 -15.32 -1.79 -5.12
C LEU A 119 -16.27 -0.86 -5.86
N LYS A 120 -15.74 0.22 -6.46
CA LYS A 120 -16.49 1.11 -7.35
C LYS A 120 -17.12 0.35 -8.51
N ASP A 121 -16.37 -0.51 -9.20
CA ASP A 121 -16.88 -1.28 -10.33
C ASP A 121 -17.94 -2.31 -9.87
N PHE A 122 -17.76 -2.96 -8.71
CA PHE A 122 -18.74 -3.89 -8.14
C PHE A 122 -20.04 -3.22 -7.67
N LEU A 123 -19.95 -2.00 -7.11
CA LEU A 123 -21.10 -1.29 -6.55
C LEU A 123 -21.69 -0.22 -7.49
N GLY A 124 -21.14 -0.06 -8.69
CA GLY A 124 -21.55 0.97 -9.64
C GLY A 124 -21.34 2.41 -9.14
N TRP A 125 -20.29 2.65 -8.34
CA TRP A 125 -20.02 3.99 -7.81
C TRP A 125 -19.48 4.94 -8.88
N SER A 126 -19.76 6.24 -8.71
CA SER A 126 -19.11 7.29 -9.50
C SER A 126 -17.65 7.51 -9.07
N ASP A 127 -16.85 8.14 -9.93
CA ASP A 127 -15.50 8.61 -9.61
C ASP A 127 -15.50 9.49 -8.34
N ASP A 128 -16.49 10.38 -8.21
CA ASP A 128 -16.63 11.25 -7.04
C ASP A 128 -16.85 10.48 -5.74
N ALA A 129 -17.63 9.39 -5.78
CA ALA A 129 -17.86 8.55 -4.62
C ALA A 129 -16.57 7.82 -4.20
N LEU A 130 -15.79 7.32 -5.18
CA LEU A 130 -14.48 6.75 -4.93
C LEU A 130 -13.55 7.78 -4.28
N PHE A 131 -13.38 8.96 -4.89
CA PHE A 131 -12.45 9.99 -4.38
C PHE A 131 -12.86 10.48 -2.99
N ARG A 132 -14.17 10.70 -2.77
CA ARG A 132 -14.68 11.08 -1.44
C ARG A 132 -14.36 10.01 -0.40
N ASN A 133 -14.61 8.74 -0.69
CA ASN A 133 -14.34 7.66 0.26
C ASN A 133 -12.84 7.47 0.50
N HIS A 134 -12.01 7.60 -0.54
CA HIS A 134 -10.55 7.56 -0.42
C HIS A 134 -10.01 8.68 0.47
N ILE A 135 -10.50 9.91 0.29
CA ILE A 135 -10.15 11.07 1.13
C ILE A 135 -10.62 10.87 2.58
N ILE A 136 -11.87 10.44 2.79
CA ILE A 136 -12.41 10.22 4.14
C ILE A 136 -11.58 9.16 4.87
N LEU A 137 -11.32 8.01 4.26
CA LEU A 137 -10.53 6.94 4.88
C LEU A 137 -9.09 7.39 5.16
N SER A 138 -8.49 8.13 4.23
CA SER A 138 -7.15 8.71 4.42
C SER A 138 -7.12 9.68 5.59
N ILE A 139 -8.07 10.61 5.69
CA ILE A 139 -8.15 11.57 6.82
C ILE A 139 -8.38 10.84 8.13
N LEU A 140 -9.28 9.84 8.16
CA LEU A 140 -9.57 9.08 9.38
C LEU A 140 -8.33 8.35 9.88
N VAL A 141 -7.61 7.64 9.02
CA VAL A 141 -6.41 6.90 9.41
C VAL A 141 -5.25 7.83 9.76
N LEU A 142 -5.02 8.88 8.98
CA LEU A 142 -3.99 9.89 9.28
C LEU A 142 -4.29 10.64 10.59
N GLY A 143 -5.57 10.87 10.89
CA GLY A 143 -6.01 11.46 12.15
C GLY A 143 -5.78 10.51 13.33
N LEU A 144 -6.14 9.23 13.18
CA LEU A 144 -5.87 8.20 14.21
C LEU A 144 -4.37 8.07 14.47
N GLU A 145 -3.55 8.06 13.42
CA GLU A 145 -2.10 7.97 13.54
C GLU A 145 -1.50 9.22 14.21
N LEU A 146 -2.01 10.40 13.87
CA LEU A 146 -1.61 11.65 14.52
C LEU A 146 -1.92 11.58 16.03
N LEU A 147 -3.12 11.10 16.39
CA LEU A 147 -3.54 10.97 17.78
C LEU A 147 -2.68 9.94 18.56
N GLN A 148 -2.35 8.80 17.94
CA GLN A 148 -1.45 7.80 18.55
C GLN A 148 -0.07 8.36 18.87
N ASN A 149 0.41 9.32 18.09
CA ASN A 149 1.73 9.93 18.25
C ASN A 149 1.70 11.28 18.99
N SER A 150 0.54 11.68 19.56
CA SER A 150 0.30 12.99 20.17
C SER A 150 0.46 13.06 21.70
N ASP A 151 1.24 12.16 22.30
CA ASP A 151 1.35 12.03 23.76
C ASP A 151 1.72 13.32 24.50
N GLY A 152 2.60 14.12 23.92
CA GLY A 152 2.96 15.43 24.46
C GLY A 152 1.88 16.51 24.35
N ILE A 153 0.78 16.26 23.63
CA ILE A 153 -0.26 17.27 23.31
C ILE A 153 -1.57 16.99 24.04
N LEU A 154 -2.12 15.78 23.86
CA LEU A 154 -3.51 15.48 24.23
C LEU A 154 -3.60 14.54 25.42
N GLY A 155 -2.49 13.89 25.82
CA GLY A 155 -2.47 12.90 26.90
C GLY A 155 -3.29 11.63 26.61
N VAL A 156 -3.66 11.39 25.35
CA VAL A 156 -4.45 10.22 24.90
C VAL A 156 -3.58 9.21 24.14
N GLY A 157 -2.40 9.61 23.67
CA GLY A 157 -1.54 8.77 22.81
C GLY A 157 -1.09 7.46 23.48
N ASP A 158 -0.80 7.43 24.78
CA ASP A 158 -0.29 6.28 25.51
C ASP A 158 -1.36 5.19 25.61
N GLY A 159 -2.63 5.61 25.73
CA GLY A 159 -3.78 4.73 25.63
C GLY A 159 -3.97 4.20 24.21
N LEU A 160 -3.75 5.05 23.21
CA LEU A 160 -3.92 4.73 21.79
C LEU A 160 -2.76 3.92 21.19
N ARG A 161 -1.53 4.02 21.72
CA ARG A 161 -0.35 3.23 21.34
C ARG A 161 -0.53 1.74 21.60
N ARG A 162 -1.42 1.38 22.52
CA ARG A 162 -1.88 -0.01 22.71
C ARG A 162 -2.57 -0.58 21.47
N PHE A 163 -3.00 0.29 20.54
CA PHE A 163 -3.53 -0.05 19.23
C PHE A 163 -2.51 0.16 18.09
N GLY A 164 -1.20 0.22 18.37
CA GLY A 164 -0.16 0.37 17.34
C GLY A 164 -0.12 -0.76 16.29
N TRP A 165 -0.80 -1.88 16.54
CA TRP A 165 -1.05 -2.94 15.57
C TRP A 165 -2.05 -2.55 14.46
N PHE A 166 -2.86 -1.51 14.69
CA PHE A 166 -3.99 -1.14 13.84
C PHE A 166 -3.57 -0.78 12.42
N ASN A 167 -2.49 -0.03 12.23
CA ASN A 167 -2.02 0.36 10.89
C ASN A 167 -1.62 -0.86 10.06
N GLY A 168 -0.85 -1.77 10.67
CA GLY A 168 -0.50 -3.04 10.06
C GLY A 168 -1.75 -3.85 9.72
N PHE A 169 -2.71 -3.93 10.64
CA PHE A 169 -3.96 -4.65 10.41
C PHE A 169 -4.77 -4.07 9.24
N VAL A 170 -4.99 -2.75 9.20
CA VAL A 170 -5.69 -2.07 8.10
C VAL A 170 -4.96 -2.31 6.77
N TRP A 171 -3.64 -2.15 6.76
CA TRP A 171 -2.80 -2.41 5.59
C TRP A 171 -2.99 -3.83 5.05
N ALA A 172 -2.91 -4.85 5.91
CA ALA A 172 -3.09 -6.25 5.53
C ALA A 172 -4.53 -6.54 5.05
N VAL A 173 -5.55 -6.01 5.75
CA VAL A 173 -6.95 -6.18 5.35
C VAL A 173 -7.21 -5.56 3.98
N MET A 174 -6.66 -4.38 3.68
CA MET A 174 -6.86 -3.71 2.39
C MET A 174 -6.15 -4.43 1.23
N ILE A 175 -4.92 -4.94 1.45
CA ILE A 175 -4.24 -5.81 0.46
C ILE A 175 -5.10 -7.04 0.19
N GLY A 176 -5.53 -7.75 1.24
CA GLY A 176 -6.30 -8.96 1.07
C GLY A 176 -7.68 -8.72 0.47
N PHE A 177 -8.33 -7.60 0.81
CA PHE A 177 -9.59 -7.20 0.19
C PHE A 177 -9.42 -6.98 -1.32
N TRP A 178 -8.36 -6.29 -1.74
CA TRP A 178 -8.07 -6.11 -3.15
C TRP A 178 -7.82 -7.44 -3.88
N ILE A 179 -7.00 -8.33 -3.30
CA ILE A 179 -6.75 -9.67 -3.85
C ILE A 179 -8.07 -10.44 -4.04
N ILE A 180 -8.96 -10.41 -3.04
CA ILE A 180 -10.26 -11.08 -3.08
C ILE A 180 -11.11 -10.56 -4.24
N LEU A 181 -11.16 -9.24 -4.44
CA LEU A 181 -11.92 -8.61 -5.53
C LEU A 181 -11.38 -9.02 -6.92
N GLU A 182 -10.06 -9.02 -7.12
CA GLU A 182 -9.45 -9.41 -8.40
C GLU A 182 -9.68 -10.90 -8.71
N ILE A 183 -9.54 -11.77 -7.70
CA ILE A 183 -9.82 -13.20 -7.84
C ILE A 183 -11.28 -13.41 -8.20
N ARG A 184 -12.21 -12.70 -7.54
CA ARG A 184 -13.65 -12.84 -7.83
C ARG A 184 -13.97 -12.53 -9.29
N ILE A 185 -13.38 -11.48 -9.87
CA ILE A 185 -13.54 -11.16 -11.30
C ILE A 185 -13.01 -12.30 -12.18
N GLY A 186 -11.90 -12.92 -11.80
CA GLY A 186 -11.34 -14.06 -12.53
C GLY A 186 -12.22 -15.32 -12.46
N LEU A 187 -12.85 -15.56 -11.31
CA LEU A 187 -13.68 -16.73 -11.06
C LEU A 187 -15.03 -16.71 -11.79
N GLU A 188 -15.49 -15.54 -12.27
CA GLU A 188 -16.74 -15.42 -13.03
C GLU A 188 -16.76 -16.32 -14.28
N ARG A 189 -15.59 -16.57 -14.88
CA ARG A 189 -15.44 -17.40 -16.09
C ARG A 189 -15.39 -18.90 -15.79
N THR A 190 -15.72 -19.33 -14.57
CA THR A 190 -15.56 -20.71 -14.11
C THR A 190 -16.85 -21.25 -13.48
N ASP A 191 -17.13 -22.53 -13.68
CA ASP A 191 -18.31 -23.20 -13.09
C ASP A 191 -18.06 -23.72 -11.66
N PHE A 192 -17.22 -23.03 -10.88
CA PHE A 192 -16.90 -23.45 -9.52
C PHE A 192 -18.08 -23.22 -8.56
N SER A 193 -18.31 -24.20 -7.68
CA SER A 193 -19.32 -24.07 -6.62
C SER A 193 -19.00 -22.90 -5.68
N SER A 194 -20.03 -22.30 -5.07
CA SER A 194 -19.85 -21.18 -4.12
C SER A 194 -18.85 -21.49 -3.01
N ASN A 195 -18.88 -22.70 -2.45
CA ASN A 195 -17.94 -23.10 -1.41
C ASN A 195 -16.49 -23.14 -1.92
N LEU A 196 -16.26 -23.62 -3.15
CA LEU A 196 -14.91 -23.64 -3.73
C LEU A 196 -14.42 -22.23 -4.04
N ARG A 197 -15.29 -21.33 -4.54
CA ARG A 197 -14.97 -19.92 -4.76
C ARG A 197 -14.50 -19.22 -3.49
N LEU A 198 -15.20 -19.45 -2.37
CA LEU A 198 -14.81 -18.92 -1.04
C LEU A 198 -13.40 -19.37 -0.63
N VAL A 199 -13.07 -20.64 -0.82
CA VAL A 199 -11.74 -21.17 -0.50
C VAL A 199 -10.67 -20.53 -1.38
N ILE A 200 -10.92 -20.43 -2.70
CA ILE A 200 -9.96 -19.84 -3.65
C ILE A 200 -9.75 -18.35 -3.37
N MET A 201 -10.79 -17.60 -3.01
CA MET A 201 -10.70 -16.17 -2.70
C MET A 201 -9.96 -15.92 -1.37
N SER A 202 -10.24 -16.71 -0.34
CA SER A 202 -9.67 -16.49 1.00
C SER A 202 -8.25 -17.04 1.16
N ALA A 203 -7.86 -18.10 0.45
CA ALA A 203 -6.57 -18.75 0.65
C ALA A 203 -5.34 -17.86 0.34
N PRO A 204 -5.28 -17.10 -0.77
CA PRO A 204 -4.12 -16.26 -1.07
C PRO A 204 -3.82 -15.15 -0.05
N PRO A 205 -4.80 -14.32 0.40
CA PRO A 205 -4.52 -13.32 1.43
C PRO A 205 -4.22 -13.96 2.80
N ILE A 206 -4.79 -15.12 3.13
CA ILE A 206 -4.41 -15.88 4.34
C ILE A 206 -2.95 -16.34 4.24
N ALA A 207 -2.53 -16.90 3.11
CA ALA A 207 -1.15 -17.34 2.91
C ALA A 207 -0.17 -16.16 3.03
N LEU A 208 -0.52 -15.01 2.46
CA LEU A 208 0.30 -13.80 2.58
C LEU A 208 0.34 -13.27 4.03
N ALA A 209 -0.78 -13.31 4.76
CA ALA A 209 -0.81 -12.92 6.18
C ALA A 209 0.04 -13.86 7.03
N LEU A 210 -0.03 -15.18 6.80
CA LEU A 210 0.83 -16.14 7.48
C LEU A 210 2.32 -15.89 7.21
N LEU A 211 2.68 -15.48 5.99
CA LEU A 211 4.05 -15.13 5.64
C LEU A 211 4.53 -13.86 6.36
N THR A 212 3.67 -12.85 6.48
CA THR A 212 4.06 -11.49 6.88
C THR A 212 3.87 -11.21 8.38
N TYR A 213 2.93 -11.92 9.03
CA TYR A 213 2.60 -11.77 10.44
C TYR A 213 3.03 -12.98 11.28
N ALA A 214 3.89 -13.86 10.75
CA ALA A 214 4.35 -15.08 11.44
C ALA A 214 4.92 -14.83 12.85
N TYR A 215 5.50 -13.64 13.08
CA TYR A 215 6.10 -13.23 14.34
C TYR A 215 5.23 -12.26 15.15
N SER A 216 4.04 -11.90 14.65
CA SER A 216 3.07 -11.09 15.36
C SER A 216 2.30 -11.91 16.39
N HIS A 217 1.43 -11.27 17.18
CA HIS A 217 0.61 -11.99 18.13
C HIS A 217 -0.36 -12.96 17.39
N PRO A 218 -0.55 -14.21 17.87
CA PRO A 218 -1.40 -15.19 17.17
C PRO A 218 -2.83 -14.72 16.92
N TRP A 219 -3.37 -13.86 17.79
CA TRP A 219 -4.71 -13.31 17.64
C TRP A 219 -4.85 -12.40 16.41
N GLU A 220 -3.77 -11.70 15.99
CA GLU A 220 -3.79 -10.85 14.78
C GLU A 220 -4.01 -11.71 13.54
N ILE A 221 -3.31 -12.85 13.44
CA ILE A 221 -3.48 -13.81 12.35
C ILE A 221 -4.91 -14.37 12.34
N TYR A 222 -5.44 -14.78 13.50
CA TYR A 222 -6.82 -15.30 13.57
C TYR A 222 -7.84 -14.25 13.14
N LEU A 223 -7.65 -13.00 13.53
CA LEU A 223 -8.52 -11.90 13.13
C LEU A 223 -8.43 -11.61 11.63
N LEU A 224 -7.22 -11.60 11.05
CA LEU A 224 -7.03 -11.44 9.60
C LEU A 224 -7.68 -12.58 8.81
N CYS A 225 -7.48 -13.84 9.23
CA CYS A 225 -8.13 -14.99 8.62
C CYS A 225 -9.65 -14.87 8.66
N ALA A 226 -10.22 -14.52 9.82
CA ALA A 226 -11.66 -14.31 9.96
C ALA A 226 -12.16 -13.18 9.04
N MET A 227 -11.42 -12.07 8.94
CA MET A 227 -11.76 -10.96 8.05
C MET A 227 -11.72 -11.36 6.58
N PHE A 228 -10.71 -12.10 6.12
CA PHE A 228 -10.63 -12.52 4.71
C PHE A 228 -11.72 -13.51 4.33
N VAL A 229 -12.09 -14.42 5.23
CA VAL A 229 -13.24 -15.30 5.04
C VAL A 229 -14.54 -14.49 5.00
N LEU A 230 -14.73 -13.56 5.94
CA LEU A 230 -15.91 -12.69 5.98
C LEU A 230 -16.04 -11.87 4.70
N ILE A 231 -14.98 -11.20 4.27
CA ILE A 231 -14.95 -10.43 3.02
C ILE A 231 -15.25 -11.35 1.83
N SER A 232 -14.67 -12.55 1.79
CA SER A 232 -14.95 -13.51 0.71
C SER A 232 -16.42 -13.90 0.67
N VAL A 233 -17.05 -14.14 1.82
CA VAL A 233 -18.50 -14.41 1.93
C VAL A 233 -19.33 -13.24 1.42
N LEU A 234 -19.01 -12.01 1.86
CA LEU A 234 -19.74 -10.81 1.44
C LEU A 234 -19.62 -10.55 -0.07
N ILE A 235 -18.45 -10.84 -0.65
CA ILE A 235 -18.18 -10.62 -2.07
C ILE A 235 -18.67 -11.76 -2.95
N ASN A 236 -18.80 -13.00 -2.46
CA ASN A 236 -19.05 -14.20 -3.30
C ASN A 236 -20.33 -14.16 -4.15
N ASP A 237 -21.36 -13.45 -3.68
CA ASP A 237 -22.67 -13.40 -4.34
C ASP A 237 -22.96 -12.04 -4.99
N LEU A 238 -22.01 -11.10 -4.95
CA LEU A 238 -22.15 -9.84 -5.68
C LEU A 238 -22.10 -10.08 -7.19
N GLU A 239 -22.84 -9.26 -7.94
CA GLU A 239 -22.72 -9.19 -9.39
C GLU A 239 -21.31 -8.70 -9.76
N THR A 240 -20.66 -9.40 -10.67
CA THR A 240 -19.28 -9.10 -11.06
C THR A 240 -19.26 -8.13 -12.24
N PRO A 241 -18.38 -7.12 -12.22
CA PRO A 241 -18.21 -6.27 -13.38
C PRO A 241 -17.60 -7.06 -14.53
N ARG A 242 -18.16 -6.91 -15.74
CA ARG A 242 -17.65 -7.53 -16.97
C ARG A 242 -16.41 -6.79 -17.47
N ILE A 243 -15.25 -7.23 -16.98
CA ILE A 243 -13.95 -6.64 -17.31
C ILE A 243 -13.13 -7.63 -18.14
N GLU A 244 -12.69 -7.16 -19.31
CA GLU A 244 -11.74 -7.83 -20.19
C GLU A 244 -10.35 -7.22 -20.10
N ARG A 245 -9.33 -8.08 -20.28
CA ARG A 245 -7.92 -7.71 -20.23
C ARG A 245 -7.16 -8.52 -21.27
N ASP A 246 -6.35 -7.84 -22.08
CA ASP A 246 -5.52 -8.51 -23.09
C ASP A 246 -4.44 -9.39 -22.48
N SER A 247 -4.01 -9.07 -21.26
CA SER A 247 -2.96 -9.81 -20.59
C SER A 247 -3.00 -9.66 -19.08
N GLN A 248 -2.81 -10.78 -18.38
CA GLN A 248 -2.61 -10.82 -16.92
C GLN A 248 -1.14 -10.64 -16.51
N LYS A 249 -0.24 -10.39 -17.47
CA LYS A 249 1.21 -10.29 -17.22
C LYS A 249 1.54 -9.23 -16.18
N TRP A 250 0.88 -8.07 -16.22
CA TRP A 250 1.19 -6.95 -15.33
C TRP A 250 0.75 -7.18 -13.89
N VAL A 251 -0.44 -7.77 -13.67
CA VAL A 251 -0.85 -8.14 -12.30
C VAL A 251 0.04 -9.24 -11.74
N LEU A 252 0.46 -10.20 -12.57
CA LEU A 252 1.39 -11.25 -12.15
C LEU A 252 2.76 -10.67 -11.79
N LEU A 253 3.35 -9.84 -12.66
CA LEU A 253 4.64 -9.20 -12.41
C LEU A 253 4.60 -8.32 -11.16
N GLY A 254 3.56 -7.50 -10.99
CA GLY A 254 3.40 -6.65 -9.81
C GLY A 254 3.25 -7.46 -8.53
N THR A 255 2.39 -8.49 -8.54
CA THR A 255 2.17 -9.36 -7.38
C THR A 255 3.43 -10.15 -7.04
N SER A 256 4.12 -10.71 -8.04
CA SER A 256 5.40 -11.42 -7.82
C SER A 256 6.47 -10.48 -7.26
N SER A 257 6.59 -9.26 -7.80
CA SER A 257 7.53 -8.26 -7.28
C SER A 257 7.24 -7.90 -5.83
N PHE A 258 5.96 -7.68 -5.49
CA PHE A 258 5.54 -7.38 -4.13
C PHE A 258 5.82 -8.55 -3.16
N ILE A 259 5.48 -9.79 -3.54
CA ILE A 259 5.77 -10.99 -2.72
C ILE A 259 7.28 -11.16 -2.54
N LEU A 260 8.08 -11.00 -3.59
CA LEU A 260 9.54 -11.03 -3.49
C LEU A 260 10.05 -9.94 -2.54
N GLY A 261 9.49 -8.73 -2.61
CA GLY A 261 9.73 -7.67 -1.64
C GLY A 261 9.47 -8.13 -0.21
N MET A 262 8.28 -8.68 0.06
CA MET A 262 7.91 -9.16 1.40
C MET A 262 8.81 -10.29 1.90
N LEU A 263 9.34 -11.12 1.00
CA LEU A 263 10.28 -12.20 1.34
C LEU A 263 11.68 -11.68 1.70
N VAL A 264 12.15 -10.62 1.03
CA VAL A 264 13.50 -10.07 1.30
C VAL A 264 13.51 -9.08 2.47
N TRP A 265 12.38 -8.40 2.72
CA TRP A 265 12.26 -7.34 3.72
C TRP A 265 12.75 -7.72 5.13
N PRO A 266 12.46 -8.91 5.70
CA PRO A 266 12.95 -9.29 7.03
C PRO A 266 14.48 -9.32 7.13
N TYR A 267 15.16 -9.63 6.03
CA TYR A 267 16.62 -9.74 5.99
C TYR A 267 17.33 -8.38 5.96
N GLY A 268 16.61 -7.31 5.63
CA GLY A 268 17.09 -5.93 5.65
C GLY A 268 16.98 -5.25 7.01
N LYS A 269 16.67 -6.00 8.08
CA LYS A 269 16.59 -5.47 9.45
C LYS A 269 17.89 -5.66 10.22
N GLU A 270 18.11 -4.82 11.23
CA GLU A 270 19.15 -5.04 12.23
C GLU A 270 19.05 -6.45 12.84
N GLY A 271 20.21 -7.06 13.12
CA GLY A 271 20.29 -8.40 13.74
C GLY A 271 20.06 -9.57 12.78
N SER A 272 19.68 -9.31 11.52
CA SER A 272 19.69 -10.32 10.46
C SER A 272 21.12 -10.76 10.15
N ASN A 273 21.35 -12.06 9.92
CA ASN A 273 22.64 -12.59 9.46
C ASN A 273 23.08 -12.04 8.09
N TYR A 274 22.14 -11.44 7.34
CA TYR A 274 22.40 -10.82 6.04
C TYR A 274 22.54 -9.29 6.13
N CYS A 275 22.43 -8.72 7.33
CA CYS A 275 22.62 -7.29 7.53
C CYS A 275 24.10 -6.92 7.38
N ASN A 276 24.41 -6.15 6.34
CA ASN A 276 25.70 -5.46 6.19
C ASN A 276 25.47 -3.94 6.24
N PRO A 277 25.76 -3.30 7.39
CA PRO A 277 25.36 -1.92 7.63
C PRO A 277 26.08 -0.88 6.76
N ASP A 278 27.28 -1.22 6.28
CA ASP A 278 28.14 -0.32 5.49
C ASP A 278 28.03 -0.59 3.98
N SER A 279 27.08 -1.45 3.56
CA SER A 279 26.87 -1.82 2.16
C SER A 279 26.13 -0.72 1.38
N ILE A 280 26.59 -0.44 0.15
CA ILE A 280 25.84 0.37 -0.82
C ILE A 280 24.60 -0.35 -1.38
N LEU A 281 24.56 -1.68 -1.23
CA LEU A 281 23.42 -2.52 -1.60
C LEU A 281 22.70 -2.93 -0.31
N GLN A 282 21.80 -2.06 0.15
CA GLN A 282 20.92 -2.34 1.27
C GLN A 282 19.76 -3.24 0.83
N ILE A 283 19.52 -4.34 1.56
CA ILE A 283 18.39 -5.25 1.31
C ILE A 283 17.05 -4.51 1.51
N HIS A 284 16.99 -3.59 2.46
CA HIS A 284 15.82 -2.75 2.66
C HIS A 284 15.60 -1.80 1.45
N GLY A 285 16.69 -1.23 0.91
CA GLY A 285 16.65 -0.52 -0.37
C GLY A 285 16.14 -1.36 -1.55
N LEU A 286 16.50 -2.66 -1.63
CA LEU A 286 15.95 -3.57 -2.64
C LEU A 286 14.43 -3.75 -2.48
N TRP A 287 13.94 -3.82 -1.24
CA TRP A 287 12.50 -3.86 -0.97
C TRP A 287 11.78 -2.60 -1.52
N HIS A 288 12.34 -1.40 -1.34
CA HIS A 288 11.80 -0.16 -1.95
C HIS A 288 11.66 -0.30 -3.47
N LEU A 289 12.73 -0.75 -4.15
CA LEU A 289 12.75 -0.87 -5.61
C LEU A 289 11.71 -1.89 -6.12
N LEU A 290 11.58 -3.04 -5.45
CA LEU A 290 10.60 -4.07 -5.80
C LEU A 290 9.16 -3.58 -5.60
N CYS A 291 8.90 -2.84 -4.52
CA CYS A 291 7.59 -2.25 -4.25
C CYS A 291 7.27 -1.13 -5.25
N ALA A 292 8.21 -0.25 -5.59
CA ALA A 292 8.03 0.78 -6.61
C ALA A 292 7.76 0.19 -8.00
N PHE A 293 8.45 -0.89 -8.37
CA PHE A 293 8.17 -1.61 -9.60
C PHE A 293 6.78 -2.25 -9.59
N ALA A 294 6.34 -2.78 -8.44
CA ALA A 294 5.00 -3.35 -8.29
C ALA A 294 3.90 -2.29 -8.53
N THR A 295 4.03 -1.08 -7.98
CA THR A 295 3.05 -0.01 -8.21
C THR A 295 2.98 0.42 -9.68
N TRP A 296 4.10 0.46 -10.39
CA TRP A 296 4.09 0.66 -11.84
C TRP A 296 3.31 -0.44 -12.57
N CYS A 297 3.55 -1.71 -12.23
CA CYS A 297 2.88 -2.84 -12.85
C CYS A 297 1.36 -2.81 -12.59
N PHE A 298 0.94 -2.47 -11.37
CA PHE A 298 -0.47 -2.34 -11.02
C PHE A 298 -1.16 -1.18 -11.74
N TYR A 299 -0.48 -0.06 -11.94
CA TYR A 299 -0.98 1.02 -12.80
C TYR A 299 -1.23 0.53 -14.24
N ILE A 300 -0.26 -0.16 -14.84
CA ILE A 300 -0.44 -0.71 -16.20
C ILE A 300 -1.57 -1.76 -16.24
N HIS A 301 -1.74 -2.53 -15.16
CA HIS A 301 -2.86 -3.45 -15.02
C HIS A 301 -4.21 -2.73 -15.10
N PHE A 302 -4.44 -1.66 -14.32
CA PHE A 302 -5.67 -0.87 -14.37
C PHE A 302 -5.90 -0.19 -15.74
N MET A 303 -4.82 0.23 -16.37
CA MET A 303 -4.84 0.85 -17.70
C MET A 303 -5.21 -0.11 -18.83
N SER A 304 -4.97 -1.41 -18.64
CA SER A 304 -5.17 -2.45 -19.68
C SER A 304 -6.60 -2.97 -19.77
N GLU A 305 -7.49 -2.47 -18.94
CA GLU A 305 -8.85 -2.99 -18.78
C GLU A 305 -9.80 -2.47 -19.83
N ARG A 306 -10.80 -3.27 -20.17
CA ARG A 306 -11.91 -2.86 -21.03
C ARG A 306 -13.22 -3.34 -20.40
N ILE A 307 -14.16 -2.41 -20.23
CA ILE A 307 -15.52 -2.69 -19.80
C ILE A 307 -16.30 -3.14 -21.03
N ILE A 308 -16.95 -4.29 -20.93
CA ILE A 308 -17.85 -4.79 -21.96
C ILE A 308 -19.26 -4.30 -21.63
N GLN A 309 -19.90 -3.60 -22.56
CA GLN A 309 -21.31 -3.23 -22.42
C GLN A 309 -22.19 -4.36 -22.95
N SER A 310 -23.38 -4.55 -22.36
CA SER A 310 -24.33 -5.61 -22.74
C SER A 310 -24.75 -5.58 -24.21
N ASP A 311 -24.59 -4.43 -24.86
CA ASP A 311 -25.07 -4.19 -26.22
C ASP A 311 -24.04 -4.58 -27.30
N ASP A 312 -22.83 -4.99 -26.90
CA ASP A 312 -21.76 -5.47 -27.80
C ASP A 312 -21.85 -6.99 -28.08
N GLU A 313 -22.92 -7.67 -27.61
CA GLU A 313 -23.18 -9.11 -27.82
C GLU A 313 -24.11 -9.44 -29.02
N GLU A 314 -24.45 -8.47 -29.89
CA GLU A 314 -25.11 -8.71 -31.19
C GLU A 314 -24.14 -8.84 -32.37
#